data_AF-A0A1E3SE69-F1
#
_entry.id   AF-A0A1E3SE69-F1
#
_cell.length_a   1.000
_cell.length_b   1.000
_cell.length_c   1.000
_cell.angle_alpha   90.00
_cell.angle_beta   90.00
_cell.angle_gamma   90.00
#
_symmetry.space_group_name_H-M   'P 1'
#
loop_
_entity.id
_entity.type
_entity.pdbx_description
1 polymer ?
#
loop_
_entity_poly.entity_id
_entity_poly.type
_entity_poly.pdbx_seq_one_letter_code
_entity_poly.pdbx_strand_id
1 'polypeptide(L)'
;MKTVVIRAAVLIGGAMIATGLAPVAAAVPGDPMPGCETQVFADYCDGPIRPDGSWKRCLFAHGQYGGGAYVPPVQNCFIVPGVDQIPPTPLGQPNHHID
;
A
#
# COMPACT_ATOMS: atom_id res chain seq x y z
N MET A 1 67.94 -3.73 9.54
CA MET A 1 67.04 -2.92 8.68
C MET A 1 66.91 -3.61 7.33
N LYS A 2 65.78 -4.26 7.05
CA LYS A 2 65.38 -4.74 5.71
C LYS A 2 63.87 -4.55 5.58
N THR A 3 63.48 -3.88 4.52
CA THR A 3 62.18 -3.25 4.28
C THR A 3 61.08 -4.27 4.01
N VAL A 4 59.92 -4.07 4.64
CA VAL A 4 58.67 -4.82 4.41
C VAL A 4 57.91 -4.17 3.25
N VAL A 5 57.40 -4.96 2.31
CA VAL A 5 56.42 -4.50 1.31
C VAL A 5 55.23 -5.47 1.33
N ILE A 6 54.13 -5.04 1.97
CA ILE A 6 52.83 -5.73 1.98
C ILE A 6 52.09 -5.33 0.70
N ARG A 7 51.76 -6.29 -0.16
CA ARG A 7 50.89 -6.06 -1.32
C ARG A 7 49.43 -6.09 -0.87
N ALA A 8 48.79 -4.93 -0.87
CA ALA A 8 47.38 -4.78 -0.60
C ALA A 8 46.53 -5.45 -1.69
N ALA A 9 45.59 -6.30 -1.26
CA ALA A 9 44.54 -6.85 -2.12
C ALA A 9 43.43 -5.81 -2.28
N VAL A 10 43.18 -5.36 -3.51
CA VAL A 10 42.00 -4.55 -3.84
C VAL A 10 40.94 -5.51 -4.39
N LEU A 11 39.96 -5.84 -3.55
CA LEU A 11 38.74 -6.54 -3.99
C LEU A 11 37.84 -5.50 -4.67
N ILE A 12 37.58 -5.74 -5.95
CA ILE A 12 36.66 -4.95 -6.79
C ILE A 12 35.25 -5.18 -6.26
N GLY A 13 34.69 -4.17 -5.58
CA GLY A 13 33.30 -4.14 -5.15
C GLY A 13 32.38 -4.01 -6.37
N GLY A 14 31.77 -5.11 -6.78
CA GLY A 14 30.68 -5.11 -7.76
C GLY A 14 29.43 -4.47 -7.14
N ALA A 15 29.11 -3.25 -7.55
CA ALA A 15 27.84 -2.61 -7.25
C ALA A 15 26.73 -3.33 -8.04
N MET A 16 26.00 -4.23 -7.37
CA MET A 16 24.78 -4.81 -7.91
C MET A 16 23.68 -3.75 -7.84
N ILE A 17 23.34 -3.17 -9.00
CA ILE A 17 22.14 -2.35 -9.15
C ILE A 17 20.95 -3.32 -9.12
N ALA A 18 20.33 -3.47 -7.95
CA ALA A 18 19.05 -4.14 -7.83
C ALA A 18 17.99 -3.25 -8.48
N THR A 19 17.63 -3.54 -9.73
CA THR A 19 16.43 -2.98 -10.36
C THR A 19 15.21 -3.55 -9.65
N GLY A 20 14.74 -2.84 -8.62
CA GLY A 20 13.50 -3.15 -7.92
C GLY A 20 12.31 -2.91 -8.84
N LEU A 21 11.87 -3.97 -9.54
CA LEU A 21 10.50 -4.04 -10.00
C LEU A 21 9.66 -4.28 -8.75
N ALA A 22 9.13 -3.21 -8.16
CA ALA A 22 8.12 -3.34 -7.11
C ALA A 22 6.98 -4.18 -7.71
N PRO A 23 6.62 -5.33 -7.10
CA PRO A 23 5.48 -6.08 -7.58
C PRO A 23 4.28 -5.15 -7.57
N VAL A 24 3.53 -5.11 -8.67
CA VAL A 24 2.21 -4.49 -8.66
C VAL A 24 1.41 -5.26 -7.62
N ALA A 25 1.25 -4.65 -6.45
CA ALA A 25 0.56 -5.26 -5.35
C ALA A 25 -0.90 -5.41 -5.81
N ALA A 26 -1.25 -6.63 -6.22
CA ALA A 26 -2.62 -7.02 -6.41
C ALA A 26 -3.27 -7.08 -5.02
N ALA A 27 -4.48 -6.57 -4.87
CA ALA A 27 -5.27 -6.79 -3.67
C ALA A 27 -5.40 -8.29 -3.45
N VAL A 28 -4.72 -8.83 -2.44
CA VAL A 28 -4.68 -10.27 -2.20
C VAL A 28 -6.07 -10.70 -1.71
N PRO A 29 -6.80 -11.53 -2.49
CA PRO A 29 -8.08 -12.03 -2.05
C PRO A 29 -7.92 -12.75 -0.71
N GLY A 30 -8.77 -12.43 0.27
CA GLY A 30 -8.77 -13.10 1.57
C GLY A 30 -7.93 -12.48 2.68
N ASP A 31 -7.19 -11.36 2.46
CA ASP A 31 -6.58 -10.69 3.64
C ASP A 31 -7.66 -10.33 4.67
N PRO A 32 -7.39 -10.54 5.97
CA PRO A 32 -8.28 -10.06 7.04
C PRO A 32 -8.36 -8.53 6.99
N MET A 33 -9.49 -7.97 7.43
CA MET A 33 -9.75 -6.53 7.44
C MET A 33 -10.02 -6.06 8.88
N PRO A 34 -8.99 -6.04 9.76
CA PRO A 34 -9.18 -5.79 11.20
C PRO A 34 -9.54 -4.34 11.54
N GLY A 35 -8.98 -3.37 10.80
CA GLY A 35 -9.21 -1.95 11.04
C GLY A 35 -10.29 -1.42 10.12
N CYS A 36 -11.36 -0.85 10.68
CA CYS A 36 -12.44 -0.22 9.92
C CYS A 36 -12.77 1.17 10.47
N GLU A 37 -13.00 2.11 9.56
CA GLU A 37 -13.43 3.48 9.86
C GLU A 37 -14.62 3.85 8.98
N THR A 38 -15.69 4.35 9.61
CA THR A 38 -16.87 4.87 8.91
C THR A 38 -16.63 6.30 8.45
N GLN A 39 -16.80 6.54 7.15
CA GLN A 39 -16.82 7.86 6.54
C GLN A 39 -18.25 8.24 6.17
N VAL A 40 -18.46 9.51 5.81
CA VAL A 40 -19.78 10.07 5.47
C VAL A 40 -20.54 9.28 4.39
N PHE A 41 -19.84 8.64 3.46
CA PHE A 41 -20.47 7.93 2.33
C PHE A 41 -20.16 6.43 2.26
N ALA A 42 -19.28 5.93 3.11
CA ALA A 42 -18.81 4.56 3.05
C ALA A 42 -18.09 4.12 4.31
N ASP A 43 -18.07 2.83 4.57
CA ASP A 43 -17.08 2.24 5.46
C ASP A 43 -15.80 1.93 4.68
N TYR A 44 -14.66 2.23 5.28
CA TYR A 44 -13.37 1.77 4.80
C TYR A 44 -12.80 0.80 5.80
N CYS A 45 -12.27 -0.32 5.31
CA CYS A 45 -11.46 -1.20 6.12
C CYS A 45 -10.11 -1.40 5.47
N ASP A 46 -9.08 -1.59 6.28
CA ASP A 46 -7.74 -1.92 5.85
C ASP A 46 -7.32 -3.31 6.34
N GLY A 47 -6.57 -4.00 5.48
CA GLY A 47 -5.82 -5.18 5.86
C GLY A 47 -4.46 -4.82 6.45
N PRO A 48 -3.68 -5.81 6.90
CA PRO A 48 -2.35 -5.58 7.44
C PRO A 48 -1.41 -4.89 6.43
N ILE A 49 -0.50 -4.07 6.95
CA ILE A 49 0.62 -3.53 6.18
C ILE A 49 1.57 -4.67 5.79
N ARG A 50 1.91 -4.75 4.51
CA ARG A 50 2.83 -5.72 3.93
C ARG A 50 4.29 -5.31 4.13
N PRO A 51 5.26 -6.21 3.90
CA PRO A 51 6.69 -5.89 4.03
C PRO A 51 7.17 -4.73 3.13
N ASP A 52 6.47 -4.47 2.02
CA ASP A 52 6.77 -3.36 1.10
C ASP A 52 6.10 -2.03 1.51
N GLY A 53 5.36 -2.01 2.63
CA GLY A 53 4.63 -0.84 3.13
C GLY A 53 3.22 -0.69 2.54
N SER A 54 2.83 -1.53 1.58
CA SER A 54 1.50 -1.47 0.98
C SER A 54 0.46 -2.19 1.83
N TRP A 55 -0.81 -1.80 1.71
CA TRP A 55 -1.92 -2.54 2.33
C TRP A 55 -3.14 -2.60 1.43
N LYS A 56 -4.03 -3.55 1.69
CA LYS A 56 -5.31 -3.65 1.00
C LYS A 56 -6.32 -2.77 1.71
N ARG A 57 -7.00 -1.90 0.97
CA ARG A 57 -8.13 -1.10 1.44
C ARG A 57 -9.40 -1.55 0.73
N CYS A 58 -10.47 -1.77 1.48
CA CYS A 58 -11.80 -2.03 0.93
C CYS A 58 -12.75 -0.89 1.30
N LEU A 59 -13.41 -0.35 0.28
CA LEU A 59 -14.53 0.57 0.34
C LEU A 59 -15.83 -0.23 0.34
N PHE A 60 -16.75 0.12 1.24
CA PHE A 60 -18.13 -0.33 1.27
C PHE A 60 -19.05 0.90 1.22
N ALA A 61 -19.33 1.37 0.01
CA ALA A 61 -20.18 2.55 -0.19
C ALA A 61 -21.65 2.21 0.03
N HIS A 62 -22.33 3.05 0.81
CA HIS A 62 -23.74 2.85 1.11
C HIS A 62 -24.62 3.20 -0.09
N GLY A 63 -25.78 2.55 -0.20
CA GLY A 63 -26.79 2.94 -1.18
C GLY A 63 -27.32 4.34 -0.85
N GLN A 64 -27.52 5.15 -1.88
CA GLN A 64 -27.98 6.53 -1.74
C GLN A 64 -29.25 6.74 -2.56
N TYR A 65 -30.16 7.56 -2.03
CA TYR A 65 -31.32 8.04 -2.77
C TYR A 65 -31.30 9.57 -2.77
N GLY A 66 -31.35 10.17 -3.96
CA GLY A 66 -31.25 11.62 -4.12
C GLY A 66 -31.64 12.06 -5.53
N GLY A 67 -32.24 13.24 -5.66
CA GLY A 67 -32.63 13.80 -6.97
C GLY A 67 -33.62 12.95 -7.77
N GLY A 68 -34.36 12.04 -7.13
CA GLY A 68 -35.27 11.09 -7.78
C GLY A 68 -34.60 9.83 -8.34
N ALA A 69 -33.32 9.60 -8.04
CA ALA A 69 -32.59 8.41 -8.45
C ALA A 69 -32.04 7.63 -7.25
N TYR A 70 -31.98 6.30 -7.41
CA TYR A 70 -31.33 5.39 -6.48
C TYR A 70 -29.96 4.99 -7.02
N VAL A 71 -28.94 5.12 -6.18
CA VAL A 71 -27.59 4.60 -6.41
C VAL A 71 -27.41 3.39 -5.51
N PRO A 72 -27.22 2.18 -6.07
CA PRO A 72 -27.02 0.98 -5.28
C PRO A 72 -25.68 1.02 -4.53
N PRO A 73 -25.55 0.31 -3.39
CA PRO A 73 -24.28 0.18 -2.69
C PRO A 73 -23.24 -0.51 -3.58
N VAL A 74 -21.98 -0.14 -3.39
CA VAL A 74 -20.85 -0.75 -4.11
C VAL A 74 -19.75 -1.14 -3.14
N GLN A 75 -19.09 -2.25 -3.44
CA GLN A 75 -17.90 -2.69 -2.74
C GLN A 75 -16.72 -2.70 -3.70
N ASN A 76 -15.59 -2.14 -3.27
CA ASN A 76 -14.37 -2.15 -4.06
C ASN A 76 -13.15 -2.29 -3.16
N CYS A 77 -12.21 -3.18 -3.50
CA CYS A 77 -10.95 -3.32 -2.79
C CYS A 77 -9.78 -2.97 -3.72
N PHE A 78 -8.81 -2.23 -3.21
CA PHE A 78 -7.64 -1.78 -3.94
C PHE A 78 -6.41 -1.78 -3.05
N ILE A 79 -5.21 -1.68 -3.64
CA ILE A 79 -3.99 -1.53 -2.87
C ILE A 79 -3.65 -0.05 -2.72
N VAL A 80 -3.29 0.29 -1.50
CA VAL A 80 -2.62 1.54 -1.17
C VAL A 80 -1.11 1.26 -1.11
N PRO A 81 -0.30 1.90 -1.97
CA PRO A 81 1.14 1.61 -2.03
C PRO A 81 1.93 2.02 -0.78
N GLY A 82 1.45 3.03 -0.04
CA GLY A 82 2.10 3.57 1.15
C GLY A 82 1.32 4.76 1.71
N VAL A 83 1.65 5.20 2.92
CA VAL A 83 0.97 6.30 3.64
C VAL A 83 1.08 7.66 2.92
N ASP A 84 2.13 7.86 2.15
CA ASP A 84 2.39 9.03 1.31
C ASP A 84 1.87 8.88 -0.13
N GLN A 85 1.35 7.69 -0.48
CA GLN A 85 0.89 7.33 -1.82
C GLN A 85 -0.59 6.93 -1.86
N ILE A 86 -1.35 7.40 -0.87
CA ILE A 86 -2.80 7.19 -0.78
C ILE A 86 -3.46 7.87 -1.99
N PRO A 87 -4.22 7.12 -2.83
CA PRO A 87 -4.90 7.70 -3.97
C PRO A 87 -5.84 8.85 -3.55
N PRO A 88 -5.99 9.91 -4.35
CA PRO A 88 -6.94 11.00 -4.02
C PRO A 88 -8.40 10.56 -4.15
N THR A 89 -8.65 9.39 -4.76
CA THR A 89 -9.97 8.79 -4.94
C THR A 89 -9.96 7.34 -4.49
N PRO A 90 -11.05 6.82 -3.89
CA PRO A 90 -12.35 7.47 -3.69
C PRO A 90 -12.33 8.69 -2.74
N LEU A 91 -13.25 9.64 -2.96
CA LEU A 91 -13.31 10.88 -2.18
C LEU A 91 -13.71 10.59 -0.73
N GLY A 92 -13.08 11.33 0.20
CA GLY A 92 -13.36 11.19 1.63
C GLY A 92 -12.79 9.90 2.24
N GLN A 93 -11.89 9.19 1.55
CA GLN A 93 -11.19 8.08 2.17
C GLN A 93 -10.18 8.56 3.23
N PRO A 94 -9.89 7.74 4.27
CA PRO A 94 -8.87 8.05 5.26
C PRO A 94 -7.49 8.28 4.63
N ASN A 95 -6.76 9.28 5.13
CA ASN A 95 -5.40 9.63 4.71
C ASN A 95 -4.30 8.93 5.53
N HIS A 96 -4.64 7.83 6.18
CA HIS A 96 -3.78 7.01 7.02
C HIS A 96 -4.20 5.55 6.88
N HIS A 97 -3.37 4.60 7.33
CA HIS A 97 -3.75 3.19 7.45
C HIS A 97 -4.65 2.99 8.69
N ILE A 98 -5.67 2.13 8.58
CA ILE A 98 -6.64 1.85 9.65
C ILE A 98 -6.27 0.54 10.35
N ASP A 99 -6.04 0.60 11.66
CA ASP A 99 -5.64 -0.55 12.50
C ASP A 99 -6.81 -1.28 13.17
#